data_AF-A0A7C5SQE6-F1
#
_entry.id   AF-A0A7C5SQE6-F1
#
_cell.length_a   1.000
_cell.length_b   1.000
_cell.length_c   1.000
_cell.angle_alpha   90.00
_cell.angle_beta   90.00
_cell.angle_gamma   90.00
#
_symmetry.space_group_name_H-M   'P 1'
#
loop_
_entity.id
_entity.type
_entity.pdbx_description
1 polymer ?
#
loop_
_entity_poly.entity_id
_entity_poly.type
_entity_poly.pdbx_seq_one_letter_code
_entity_poly.pdbx_strand_id
1 'polypeptide(L)'
;MKFTAINFSCPNCGAPQKFSPATDSMVCDFCGTSTPIKILNTPIKEYNFHNAMESLSMQIAYENSKKISCQKCGASFELDEDTLATSCPYCGTPAITDFTREITPKSLIPFRITKEQAKEQFYKWTKSKWLAPKGFHLHLENNKNIQGYYLPYWTYDTQTTTQYQGMRGDI
;
A
#
# COMPACT_ATOMS: atom_id res chain seq x y z
N MET A 1 5.87 -16.70 -14.47
CA MET A 1 6.94 -15.67 -14.49
C MET A 1 7.60 -15.65 -13.11
N LYS A 2 8.92 -15.47 -13.00
CA LYS A 2 9.58 -15.30 -11.69
C LYS A 2 9.52 -13.81 -11.35
N PHE A 3 8.72 -13.44 -10.37
CA PHE A 3 8.72 -12.07 -9.86
C PHE A 3 10.04 -11.85 -9.12
N THR A 4 10.79 -10.82 -9.50
CA THR A 4 12.05 -10.46 -8.82
C THR A 4 11.75 -9.38 -7.80
N ALA A 5 12.11 -9.61 -6.54
CA ALA A 5 11.99 -8.61 -5.50
C ALA A 5 12.85 -7.38 -5.84
N ILE A 6 12.21 -6.21 -5.99
CA ILE A 6 12.92 -4.94 -6.13
C ILE A 6 13.48 -4.57 -4.75
N ASN A 7 14.80 -4.46 -4.65
CA ASN A 7 15.50 -4.07 -3.43
C ASN A 7 16.19 -2.73 -3.65
N PHE A 8 15.97 -1.78 -2.73
CA PHE A 8 16.70 -0.52 -2.71
C PHE A 8 17.94 -0.68 -1.82
N SER A 9 19.12 -0.71 -2.44
CA SER A 9 20.40 -0.87 -1.74
C SER A 9 21.01 0.47 -1.39
N CYS A 10 21.53 0.59 -0.17
CA CYS A 10 22.20 1.79 0.31
C CYS A 10 23.48 2.04 -0.50
N PRO A 11 23.67 3.25 -1.07
CA PRO A 11 24.87 3.56 -1.85
C PRO A 11 26.16 3.59 -1.02
N ASN A 12 26.05 3.75 0.31
CA ASN A 12 27.21 3.85 1.20
C ASN A 12 27.69 2.50 1.74
N CYS A 13 26.78 1.58 2.09
CA CYS A 13 27.14 0.30 2.74
C CYS A 13 26.53 -0.95 2.12
N GLY A 14 25.69 -0.81 1.08
CA GLY A 14 25.02 -1.94 0.42
C GLY A 14 23.86 -2.57 1.20
N ALA A 15 23.60 -2.15 2.44
CA ALA A 15 22.45 -2.63 3.22
C ALA A 15 21.11 -2.17 2.62
N PRO A 16 19.99 -2.88 2.86
CA PRO A 16 18.68 -2.47 2.33
C PRO A 16 18.21 -1.15 2.96
N GLN A 17 17.61 -0.29 2.15
CA GLN A 17 16.96 0.94 2.58
C GLN A 17 15.44 0.77 2.69
N LYS A 18 14.82 1.56 3.56
CA LYS A 18 13.37 1.61 3.79
C LYS A 18 12.86 3.03 3.60
N PHE A 19 11.63 3.16 3.13
CA PHE A 19 10.96 4.45 3.08
C PHE A 19 10.69 4.99 4.49
N SER A 20 10.99 6.27 4.71
CA SER A 20 10.72 7.01 5.94
C SER A 20 9.66 8.09 5.69
N PRO A 21 8.45 7.96 6.26
CA PRO A 21 7.41 8.99 6.21
C PRO A 21 7.85 10.33 6.82
N ALA A 22 8.77 10.30 7.79
CA ALA A 22 9.24 11.49 8.50
C ALA A 22 10.13 12.40 7.63
N THR A 23 10.82 11.82 6.65
CA THR A 23 11.81 12.53 5.82
C THR A 23 11.53 12.46 4.33
N ASP A 24 10.46 11.76 3.92
CA ASP A 24 10.09 11.52 2.51
C ASP A 24 11.28 10.95 1.69
N SER A 25 12.04 10.06 2.32
CA SER A 25 13.32 9.57 1.82
C SER A 25 13.53 8.09 2.10
N MET A 26 14.51 7.48 1.41
CA MET A 26 14.98 6.12 1.67
C MET A 26 16.09 6.17 2.73
N VAL A 27 15.85 5.57 3.89
CA VAL A 27 16.78 5.56 5.04
C VAL A 27 17.37 4.15 5.22
N CYS A 28 18.68 4.10 5.44
CA CYS A 28 19.39 2.88 5.80
C CYS A 28 19.44 2.71 7.31
N ASP A 29 18.82 1.67 7.85
CA ASP A 29 18.84 1.36 9.30
C ASP A 29 20.23 0.98 9.82
N PHE A 30 21.16 0.61 8.94
CA PHE A 30 22.49 0.13 9.33
C PHE A 30 23.51 1.27 9.51
N CYS A 31 23.62 2.16 8.54
CA CYS A 31 24.62 3.25 8.56
C CYS A 31 24.00 4.65 8.65
N GLY A 32 22.67 4.78 8.64
CA GLY A 32 21.97 6.06 8.75
C GLY A 32 21.92 6.89 7.45
N THR A 33 22.49 6.41 6.34
CA THR A 33 22.43 7.13 5.06
C THR A 33 20.98 7.32 4.62
N SER A 34 20.61 8.58 4.35
CA SER A 34 19.32 9.00 3.82
C SER A 34 19.47 9.43 2.36
N THR A 35 18.65 8.87 1.49
CA THR A 35 18.65 9.14 0.04
C THR A 35 17.30 9.72 -0.35
N PRO A 36 17.24 10.95 -0.90
CA PRO A 36 15.97 11.59 -1.25
C PRO A 36 15.27 10.84 -2.39
N ILE A 37 13.95 10.81 -2.35
CA ILE A 37 13.13 10.25 -3.44
C ILE A 37 12.84 11.37 -4.44
N LYS A 38 13.15 11.12 -5.71
CA LYS A 38 12.84 12.07 -6.78
C LYS A 38 11.35 12.03 -7.10
N ILE A 39 10.60 13.03 -6.65
CA ILE A 39 9.19 13.18 -6.98
C ILE A 39 9.09 13.80 -8.38
N LEU A 40 8.46 13.07 -9.30
CA LEU A 40 8.13 13.59 -10.62
C LEU A 40 6.75 14.25 -10.55
N ASN A 41 6.68 15.57 -10.75
CA ASN A 41 5.42 16.32 -10.78
C ASN A 41 4.71 16.16 -12.14
N THR A 42 4.52 14.92 -12.59
CA THR A 42 3.75 14.65 -13.80
C THR A 42 2.27 14.86 -13.51
N PRO A 43 1.52 15.59 -14.35
CA PRO A 43 0.09 15.74 -14.16
C PRO A 43 -0.59 14.37 -14.22
N ILE A 44 -1.49 14.11 -13.27
CA ILE A 44 -2.31 12.91 -13.27
C ILE A 44 -3.29 13.05 -14.45
N LYS A 45 -3.21 12.11 -15.39
CA LYS A 45 -4.09 12.09 -16.56
C LYS A 45 -5.30 11.22 -16.25
N GLU A 46 -6.48 11.80 -16.43
CA GLU A 46 -7.73 11.06 -16.41
C GLU A 46 -8.00 10.40 -17.76
N TYR A 47 -8.66 9.25 -17.73
CA TYR A 47 -8.96 8.45 -18.91
C TYR A 47 -10.46 8.52 -19.21
N ASN A 48 -10.81 8.52 -20.50
CA ASN A 48 -12.21 8.38 -20.89
C ASN A 48 -12.75 7.02 -20.40
N PHE A 49 -13.87 7.05 -19.68
CA PHE A 49 -14.45 5.87 -19.04
C PHE A 49 -14.81 4.76 -20.04
N HIS A 50 -15.44 5.10 -21.18
CA HIS A 50 -15.85 4.11 -22.17
C HIS A 50 -14.66 3.41 -22.82
N ASN A 51 -13.64 4.18 -23.22
CA ASN A 51 -12.42 3.61 -23.79
C ASN A 51 -11.69 2.72 -22.79
N ALA A 52 -11.65 3.13 -21.51
CA ALA A 52 -11.07 2.31 -20.44
C ALA A 52 -11.82 0.99 -20.29
N MET A 53 -13.16 1.02 -20.32
CA MET A 53 -13.98 -0.18 -20.17
C MET A 53 -13.85 -1.15 -21.34
N GLU A 54 -13.81 -0.64 -22.56
CA GLU A 54 -13.53 -1.46 -23.75
C GLU A 54 -12.16 -2.12 -23.64
N SER A 55 -11.12 -1.36 -23.26
CA SER A 55 -9.76 -1.90 -23.09
C SER A 55 -9.67 -2.99 -22.02
N LEU A 56 -10.41 -2.84 -20.91
CA LEU A 56 -10.45 -3.81 -19.82
C LEU A 56 -11.20 -5.09 -20.23
N SER A 57 -12.28 -4.96 -21.00
CA SER A 57 -13.05 -6.13 -21.49
C SER A 57 -12.26 -7.06 -22.41
N MET A 58 -11.18 -6.55 -23.02
CA MET A 58 -10.27 -7.31 -23.88
C MET A 58 -9.08 -7.91 -23.10
N GLN A 59 -8.88 -7.58 -21.83
CA GLN A 59 -7.82 -8.15 -21.02
C GLN A 59 -8.22 -9.55 -20.51
N ILE A 60 -7.33 -10.52 -20.71
CA ILE A 60 -7.50 -11.88 -20.19
C ILE A 60 -7.10 -11.87 -18.71
N ALA A 61 -7.97 -12.37 -17.84
CA ALA A 61 -7.67 -12.57 -16.43
C ALA A 61 -6.44 -13.50 -16.29
N TYR A 62 -5.36 -12.98 -15.74
CA TYR A 62 -4.14 -13.76 -15.49
C TYR A 62 -4.20 -14.38 -14.10
N GLU A 63 -3.95 -15.69 -14.02
CA GLU A 63 -3.78 -16.43 -12.77
C GLU A 63 -2.38 -16.13 -12.21
N ASN A 64 -2.31 -15.44 -11.06
CA ASN A 64 -1.09 -14.84 -10.56
C ASN A 64 -0.56 -15.55 -9.31
N SER A 65 0.02 -16.75 -9.46
CA SER A 65 0.91 -17.25 -8.40
C SER A 65 2.16 -16.37 -8.33
N LYS A 66 2.23 -15.49 -7.33
CA LYS A 66 3.40 -14.63 -7.07
C LYS A 66 4.50 -15.42 -6.39
N LYS A 67 5.17 -16.30 -7.14
CA LYS A 67 6.42 -16.93 -6.70
C LYS A 67 7.58 -15.94 -6.89
N ILE A 68 8.19 -15.56 -5.77
CA ILE A 68 9.27 -14.58 -5.71
C ILE A 68 10.57 -15.27 -5.33
N SER A 69 11.65 -14.85 -5.97
CA SER A 69 13.01 -15.23 -5.58
C SER A 69 13.71 -14.05 -4.89
N CYS A 70 14.25 -14.30 -3.69
CA CYS A 70 15.00 -13.30 -2.94
C CYS A 70 16.44 -13.20 -3.47
N GLN A 71 16.81 -12.05 -4.03
CA GLN A 71 18.17 -11.81 -4.56
C GLN A 71 19.28 -11.81 -3.49
N LYS A 72 18.94 -11.64 -2.21
CA LYS A 72 19.94 -11.61 -1.13
C LYS A 72 20.29 -12.99 -0.58
N CYS A 73 19.31 -13.87 -0.38
CA CYS A 73 19.52 -15.17 0.26
C CYS A 73 19.23 -16.36 -0.67
N GLY A 74 18.73 -16.13 -1.89
CA GLY A 74 18.39 -17.18 -2.86
C GLY A 74 17.10 -17.95 -2.55
N ALA A 75 16.46 -17.70 -1.41
CA ALA A 75 15.21 -18.37 -1.06
C ALA A 75 14.06 -17.97 -1.99
N SER A 76 13.19 -18.92 -2.30
CA SER A 76 11.94 -18.69 -3.04
C SER A 76 10.74 -18.84 -2.12
N PHE A 77 9.78 -17.93 -2.21
CA PHE A 77 8.54 -17.97 -1.42
C PHE A 77 7.37 -17.44 -2.25
N GLU A 78 6.16 -17.76 -1.81
CA GLU A 78 4.91 -17.36 -2.45
C GLU A 78 4.26 -16.22 -1.67
N LEU A 79 3.67 -15.28 -2.39
CA LEU A 79 2.86 -14.20 -1.82
C LEU A 79 1.43 -14.29 -2.28
N ASP A 80 0.53 -13.80 -1.42
CA ASP A 80 -0.85 -13.54 -1.79
C ASP A 80 -0.91 -12.57 -2.98
N GLU A 81 -1.91 -12.73 -3.84
CA GLU A 81 -2.07 -11.93 -5.06
C GLU A 81 -2.10 -10.42 -4.77
N ASP A 82 -2.74 -10.04 -3.66
CA ASP A 82 -2.89 -8.66 -3.21
C ASP A 82 -1.67 -8.10 -2.47
N THR A 83 -0.69 -8.94 -2.14
CA THR A 83 0.52 -8.47 -1.44
C THR A 83 1.46 -7.81 -2.44
N LEU A 84 1.72 -6.51 -2.23
CA LEU A 84 2.63 -5.72 -3.05
C LEU A 84 4.04 -5.65 -2.46
N ALA A 85 4.12 -5.53 -1.14
CA ALA A 85 5.37 -5.38 -0.42
C ALA A 85 5.31 -6.20 0.87
N THR A 86 6.37 -6.96 1.12
CA THR A 86 6.56 -7.70 2.38
C THR A 86 8.05 -7.71 2.76
N SER A 87 8.42 -8.51 3.76
CA SER A 87 9.80 -8.88 4.04
C SER A 87 10.02 -10.36 3.72
N CYS A 88 11.18 -10.70 3.19
CA CYS A 88 11.61 -12.08 3.00
C CYS A 88 11.59 -12.81 4.35
N PRO A 89 10.86 -13.92 4.48
CA PRO A 89 10.69 -14.61 5.77
C PRO A 89 12.00 -15.23 6.28
N TYR A 90 13.00 -15.40 5.40
CA TYR A 90 14.28 -16.03 5.73
C TYR A 90 15.36 -15.03 6.17
N CYS A 91 15.44 -13.86 5.55
CA CYS A 91 16.54 -12.91 5.80
C CYS A 91 16.07 -11.46 6.11
N GLY A 92 14.75 -11.23 6.16
CA GLY A 92 14.16 -9.93 6.51
C GLY A 92 14.32 -8.83 5.45
N THR A 93 14.94 -9.12 4.30
CA THR A 93 15.09 -8.14 3.21
C THR A 93 13.72 -7.74 2.67
N PRO A 94 13.40 -6.44 2.49
CA PRO A 94 12.16 -6.02 1.84
C PRO A 94 12.00 -6.69 0.49
N ALA A 95 10.81 -7.19 0.17
CA ALA A 95 10.48 -7.79 -1.11
C ALA A 95 9.29 -7.05 -1.70
N ILE A 96 9.54 -6.28 -2.76
CA ILE A 96 8.54 -5.48 -3.46
C ILE A 96 8.25 -6.15 -4.81
N THR A 97 6.97 -6.27 -5.16
CA THR A 97 6.47 -6.89 -6.39
C THR A 97 5.64 -5.93 -7.21
N ASP A 98 5.43 -6.28 -8.47
CA ASP A 98 4.56 -5.53 -9.37
C ASP A 98 3.07 -5.70 -9.04
N PHE A 99 2.29 -4.72 -9.48
CA PHE A 99 0.83 -4.78 -9.46
C PHE A 99 0.34 -5.78 -10.49
N THR A 100 -0.32 -6.83 -10.01
CA THR A 100 -0.96 -7.85 -10.85
C THR A 100 -2.47 -7.67 -10.81
N ARG A 101 -2.93 -6.49 -11.22
CA ARG A 101 -4.37 -6.15 -11.33
C ARG A 101 -4.65 -5.61 -12.71
N GLU A 102 -5.90 -5.76 -13.16
CA GLU A 102 -6.39 -5.26 -14.45
C GLU A 102 -6.16 -3.73 -14.57
N ILE A 103 -6.36 -3.00 -13.46
CA ILE A 103 -6.14 -1.56 -13.39
C ILE A 103 -4.92 -1.26 -12.51
N THR A 104 -3.81 -0.89 -13.13
CA THR A 104 -2.61 -0.40 -12.43
C THR A 104 -2.81 1.03 -11.92
N PRO A 105 -2.58 1.31 -10.62
CA PRO A 105 -2.60 2.67 -10.10
C PRO A 105 -1.61 3.60 -10.82
N LYS A 106 -2.04 4.82 -11.16
CA LYS A 106 -1.19 5.84 -11.82
C LYS A 106 -0.60 6.87 -10.87
N SER A 107 -1.12 6.94 -9.66
CA SER A 107 -0.66 7.83 -8.61
C SER A 107 -0.83 7.13 -7.25
N LEU A 108 -0.08 7.60 -6.26
CA LEU A 108 -0.17 7.15 -4.89
C LEU A 108 -0.03 8.33 -3.94
N ILE A 109 -0.68 8.23 -2.79
CA ILE A 109 -0.44 9.15 -1.68
C ILE A 109 0.56 8.45 -0.74
N PRO A 110 1.77 8.99 -0.53
CA PRO A 110 2.74 8.37 0.35
C PRO A 110 2.29 8.48 1.81
N PHE A 111 2.72 7.54 2.64
CA PHE A 111 2.51 7.65 4.08
C PHE A 111 3.19 8.91 4.62
N ARG A 112 2.45 9.67 5.45
CA ARG A 112 2.95 10.87 6.14
C ARG A 112 3.14 10.68 7.64
N ILE A 113 2.63 9.58 8.19
CA ILE A 113 2.77 9.23 9.61
C ILE A 113 3.62 7.98 9.74
N THR A 114 4.45 7.93 10.78
CA THR A 114 5.23 6.73 11.09
C THR A 114 4.37 5.65 11.75
N LYS A 115 4.88 4.43 11.81
CA LYS A 115 4.20 3.31 12.49
C LYS A 115 4.03 3.59 13.98
N GLU A 116 5.00 4.25 14.59
CA GLU A 116 5.00 4.63 16.01
C GLU A 116 3.92 5.69 16.27
N GLN A 117 3.82 6.71 15.41
CA GLN A 117 2.77 7.72 15.48
C GLN A 117 1.38 7.10 15.29
N ALA A 118 1.23 6.18 14.34
CA ALA A 118 -0.04 5.47 14.12
C ALA A 118 -0.45 4.66 15.37
N LYS A 119 0.51 3.97 16.01
CA LYS A 119 0.26 3.25 17.28
C LYS A 119 -0.18 4.19 18.39
N GLU A 120 0.51 5.32 18.55
CA GLU A 120 0.20 6.29 19.59
C GLU A 120 -1.20 6.91 19.39
N GLN A 121 -1.53 7.32 18.16
CA GLN A 121 -2.84 7.89 17.83
C GLN A 121 -3.96 6.88 18.06
N PHE A 122 -3.75 5.63 17.62
CA PHE A 122 -4.73 4.56 17.84
C PHE A 122 -4.93 4.30 19.34
N TYR A 123 -3.85 4.24 20.12
CA TYR A 123 -3.93 4.06 21.58
C TYR A 123 -4.65 5.23 22.29
N LYS A 124 -4.40 6.48 21.89
CA LYS A 124 -5.13 7.64 22.40
C LYS A 124 -6.62 7.55 22.08
N TRP A 125 -6.95 7.16 20.85
CA TRP A 125 -8.34 6.99 20.43
C TRP A 125 -9.05 5.89 21.21
N THR A 126 -8.42 4.73 21.44
CA THR A 126 -9.07 3.64 22.21
C THR A 126 -9.35 4.04 23.65
N LYS A 127 -8.42 4.76 24.31
CA LYS A 127 -8.64 5.31 25.66
C LYS A 127 -9.77 6.33 25.75
N SER A 128 -10.08 7.02 24.65
CA SER A 128 -11.19 7.99 24.61
C SER A 128 -12.58 7.36 24.61
N LYS A 129 -12.69 6.04 24.40
CA LYS A 129 -13.97 5.35 24.23
C LYS A 129 -14.45 4.73 25.54
N TRP A 130 -15.52 5.30 26.10
CA TRP A 130 -16.15 4.88 27.35
C TRP A 130 -16.63 3.42 27.37
N LEU A 131 -17.07 2.88 26.23
CA LEU A 131 -17.58 1.51 26.09
C LEU A 131 -16.56 0.52 25.50
N ALA A 132 -15.28 0.89 25.38
CA ALA A 132 -14.27 -0.04 24.86
C ALA A 132 -14.01 -1.18 25.86
N PRO A 133 -14.05 -2.46 25.44
CA PRO A 133 -13.72 -3.59 26.30
C PRO A 133 -12.33 -3.45 26.91
N LYS A 134 -12.14 -3.86 28.17
CA LYS A 134 -10.84 -3.77 28.86
C LYS A 134 -9.70 -4.48 28.12
N GLY A 135 -9.98 -5.54 27.34
CA GLY A 135 -8.97 -6.22 26.54
C GLY A 135 -8.61 -5.55 25.20
N PHE A 136 -9.34 -4.50 24.81
CA PHE A 136 -9.19 -3.88 23.48
C PHE A 136 -7.82 -3.21 23.28
N HIS A 137 -7.22 -2.67 24.34
CA HIS A 137 -5.88 -2.09 24.28
C HIS A 137 -4.75 -3.14 24.39
N LEU A 138 -4.99 -4.31 24.99
CA LEU A 138 -4.01 -5.40 25.11
C LEU A 138 -3.59 -5.96 23.73
N HIS A 139 -4.46 -5.84 22.72
CA HIS A 139 -4.10 -6.20 21.34
C HIS A 139 -2.95 -5.36 20.76
N LEU A 140 -2.70 -4.15 21.30
CA LEU A 140 -1.56 -3.32 20.91
C LEU A 140 -0.28 -3.67 21.66
N GLU A 141 -0.40 -4.15 22.91
CA GLU A 141 0.74 -4.53 23.75
C GLU A 141 1.40 -5.82 23.24
N ASN A 142 0.61 -6.74 22.71
CA ASN A 142 1.08 -8.03 22.19
C ASN A 142 1.74 -7.96 20.79
N ASN A 143 2.22 -6.79 20.36
CA ASN A 143 2.93 -6.63 19.08
C ASN A 143 2.18 -7.17 17.85
N LYS A 144 0.84 -7.27 17.88
CA LYS A 144 0.08 -7.43 16.63
C LYS A 144 0.31 -6.15 15.84
N ASN A 145 1.07 -6.30 14.75
CA ASN A 145 1.63 -5.19 14.02
C ASN A 145 0.51 -4.37 13.40
N ILE A 146 0.41 -3.08 13.75
CA ILE A 146 -0.24 -2.11 12.85
C ILE A 146 0.45 -2.25 11.50
N GLN A 147 -0.34 -2.55 10.48
CA GLN A 147 0.11 -2.71 9.10
C GLN A 147 -0.41 -1.54 8.28
N GLY A 148 0.43 -1.04 7.38
CA GLY A 148 0.00 -0.10 6.36
C GLY A 148 -0.70 -0.86 5.24
N TYR A 149 -1.88 -0.40 4.84
CA TYR A 149 -2.60 -0.92 3.68
C TYR A 149 -2.70 0.18 2.63
N TYR A 150 -2.48 -0.19 1.37
CA TYR A 150 -2.83 0.67 0.24
C TYR A 150 -4.24 0.32 -0.21
N LEU A 151 -5.16 1.27 -0.02
CA LEU A 151 -6.52 1.14 -0.51
C LEU A 151 -6.59 1.73 -1.93
N PRO A 152 -6.90 0.94 -2.97
CA PRO A 152 -7.15 1.49 -4.30
C PRO A 152 -8.36 2.41 -4.27
N TYR A 153 -8.25 3.54 -4.96
CA TYR A 153 -9.34 4.48 -5.18
C TYR A 153 -9.45 4.79 -6.67
N TRP A 154 -10.68 4.89 -7.14
CA TRP A 154 -11.00 5.34 -8.49
C TRP A 154 -11.74 6.66 -8.41
N THR A 155 -11.30 7.62 -9.20
CA THR A 155 -12.00 8.87 -9.44
C THR A 155 -12.60 8.82 -10.84
N TYR A 156 -13.83 9.28 -10.96
CA TYR A 156 -14.52 9.40 -12.23
C TYR A 156 -15.47 10.59 -12.16
N ASP A 157 -15.55 11.33 -13.24
CA ASP A 157 -16.51 12.42 -13.36
C ASP A 157 -17.84 11.87 -13.85
N THR A 158 -18.93 12.40 -13.29
CA THR A 158 -20.28 12.09 -13.76
C THR A 158 -21.07 13.37 -13.97
N GLN A 159 -21.82 13.40 -15.07
CA GLN A 159 -22.85 14.40 -15.31
C GLN A 159 -24.18 13.68 -15.34
N THR A 160 -24.93 13.75 -14.25
CA THR A 160 -26.21 13.04 -14.09
C THR A 160 -27.38 14.01 -14.01
N THR A 161 -28.53 13.60 -14.53
CA THR A 161 -29.81 14.28 -14.33
C THR A 161 -30.76 13.27 -13.72
N THR A 162 -31.31 13.56 -12.54
CA THR A 162 -32.24 12.66 -11.84
C THR A 162 -33.58 13.35 -11.71
N GLN A 163 -34.63 12.70 -12.21
CA GLN A 163 -36.01 13.08 -11.91
C GLN A 163 -36.44 12.35 -10.64
N TYR A 164 -36.95 13.08 -9.66
CA TYR A 164 -37.46 12.53 -8.41
C TYR A 164 -38.87 13.04 -8.16
N GLN A 165 -39.76 12.15 -7.72
CA GLN A 165 -41.09 12.49 -7.24
C GLN A 165 -41.24 11.97 -5.80
N GLY A 166 -41.43 12.89 -4.85
CA GLY A 166 -41.69 12.55 -3.46
C GLY A 166 -43.18 12.57 -3.18
N MET A 167 -43.68 11.59 -2.42
CA MET A 167 -45.00 11.64 -1.81
C MET A 167 -44.84 12.04 -0.34
N ARG A 168 -45.69 12.96 0.13
CA ARG A 168 -45.80 13.26 1.56
C ARG A 168 -46.47 12.06 2.22
N GLY A 169 -45.85 11.50 3.27
CA GLY A 169 -46.37 10.35 4.00
C GLY A 169 -47.57 10.70 4.88
N ASP A 170 -48.67 11.14 4.27
CA ASP A 170 -49.95 11.23 4.95
C ASP A 170 -50.68 9.90 4.79
N ILE A 171 -51.25 9.40 5.89
CA ILE A 171 -52.16 8.24 5.93
C ILE A 171 -53.57 8.73 5.65
#